data_AF-A0AAU1PKE4-F1
#
_entry.id   AF-A0AAU1PKE4-F1
#
_cell.length_a   1.000
_cell.length_b   1.000
_cell.length_c   1.000
_cell.angle_alpha   90.00
_cell.angle_beta   90.00
_cell.angle_gamma   90.00
#
_symmetry.space_group_name_H-M   'P 1'
#
loop_
_entity.id
_entity.type
_entity.pdbx_description
1 polymer ?
#
loop_
_entity_poly.entity_id
_entity_poly.type
_entity_poly.pdbx_seq_one_letter_code
_entity_poly.pdbx_strand_id
1 'polypeptide(L)'
;MAAGLLRRLGYSDLAWLFLHRAARCGGAEAGSVRAEEVRLLLDLGLPESALLRAKQAVDPQLPLLEAVAHAMADRPGRATALLDVAAQRADSGEAHAMVAAARVAVAVEAGDFGAAAEYATAAEPQRLTPATRTTLLVNLATTAARTGRTDEAAGYLEQAEATAPLRLLLDPFARELLAALPTRITDPEVVGRLRAVAQRAGLP
;
A
#
# COMPACT_ATOMS: atom_id res chain seq x y z
N MET A 1 14.71 -5.81 5.89
CA MET A 1 15.46 -4.68 6.48
C MET A 1 14.75 -4.12 7.69
N ALA A 2 15.50 -3.84 8.78
CA ALA A 2 14.95 -3.26 10.02
C ALA A 2 14.24 -1.91 9.81
N ALA A 3 14.70 -1.09 8.86
CA ALA A 3 14.08 0.19 8.53
C ALA A 3 12.60 0.07 8.12
N GLY A 4 12.25 -0.95 7.33
CA GLY A 4 10.86 -1.15 6.91
C GLY A 4 9.94 -1.53 8.08
N LEU A 5 10.46 -2.20 9.11
CA LEU A 5 9.71 -2.46 10.35
C LEU A 5 9.55 -1.18 11.17
N LEU A 6 10.63 -0.39 11.32
CA LEU A 6 10.61 0.88 12.04
C LEU A 6 9.61 1.86 11.43
N ARG A 7 9.56 1.97 10.09
CA ARG A 7 8.58 2.76 9.35
C ARG A 7 7.15 2.38 9.74
N ARG A 8 6.82 1.09 9.69
CA ARG A 8 5.48 0.58 10.04
C ARG A 8 5.13 0.74 11.52
N LEU A 9 6.12 0.77 12.40
CA LEU A 9 5.93 1.07 13.82
C LEU A 9 5.78 2.58 14.11
N GLY A 10 5.87 3.44 13.10
CA GLY A 10 5.80 4.90 13.25
C GLY A 10 7.11 5.55 13.72
N TYR A 11 8.22 4.79 13.80
CA TYR A 11 9.54 5.34 14.14
C TYR A 11 10.23 5.93 12.90
N SER A 12 9.61 6.94 12.29
CA SER A 12 10.03 7.52 11.02
C SER A 12 11.46 8.08 11.04
N ASP A 13 11.87 8.74 12.12
CA ASP A 13 13.23 9.30 12.26
C ASP A 13 14.31 8.21 12.33
N LEU A 14 14.03 7.13 13.06
CA LEU A 14 14.93 5.98 13.13
C LEU A 14 14.97 5.24 11.79
N ALA A 15 13.82 5.02 11.16
CA ALA A 15 13.76 4.43 9.83
C ALA A 15 14.60 5.24 8.84
N TRP A 16 14.47 6.57 8.85
CA TRP A 16 15.26 7.48 8.04
C TRP A 16 16.76 7.36 8.30
N LEU A 17 17.19 7.35 9.56
CA LEU A 17 18.60 7.23 9.93
C LEU A 17 19.23 5.92 9.41
N PHE A 18 18.51 4.80 9.55
CA PHE A 18 18.98 3.50 9.06
C PHE A 18 19.04 3.46 7.52
N LEU A 19 18.03 3.98 6.84
CA LEU A 19 18.02 4.05 5.38
C LEU A 19 19.17 4.93 4.85
N HIS A 20 19.34 6.12 5.43
CA HIS A 20 20.40 7.03 5.03
C HIS A 20 21.80 6.42 5.25
N ARG A 21 21.99 5.68 6.34
CA ARG A 21 23.25 4.96 6.57
C ARG A 21 23.45 3.85 5.54
N ALA A 22 22.43 3.05 5.25
CA ALA A 22 22.50 1.97 4.27
C ALA A 22 22.77 2.51 2.85
N ALA A 23 22.13 3.62 2.46
CA ALA A 23 22.32 4.24 1.16
C ALA A 23 23.78 4.72 0.94
N ARG A 24 24.47 5.14 2.01
CA ARG A 24 25.87 5.58 1.95
C ARG A 24 26.87 4.44 1.80
N CYS A 25 26.52 3.23 2.25
CA CYS A 25 27.39 2.06 2.12
C CYS A 25 27.46 1.54 0.68
N GLY A 26 26.45 1.83 -0.16
CA GLY A 26 26.35 1.32 -1.53
C GLY A 26 26.22 -0.22 -1.58
N GLY A 27 25.93 -0.77 -2.76
CA GLY A 27 25.90 -2.22 -2.98
C GLY A 27 24.64 -2.72 -3.69
N ALA A 28 24.50 -4.05 -3.77
CA ALA A 28 23.42 -4.73 -4.49
C ALA A 28 22.01 -4.36 -3.97
N GLU A 29 21.89 -3.96 -2.70
CA GLU A 29 20.63 -3.56 -2.08
C GLU A 29 20.27 -2.07 -2.26
N ALA A 30 21.07 -1.29 -2.99
CA ALA A 30 20.84 0.15 -3.13
C ALA A 30 19.46 0.49 -3.71
N GLY A 31 18.93 -0.35 -4.61
CA GLY A 31 17.58 -0.22 -5.17
C GLY A 31 16.48 -0.42 -4.12
N SER A 32 16.59 -1.47 -3.31
CA SER A 32 15.59 -1.79 -2.27
C SER A 32 15.62 -0.79 -1.11
N VAL A 33 16.80 -0.29 -0.74
CA VAL A 33 16.96 0.82 0.21
C VAL A 33 16.24 2.06 -0.32
N ARG A 34 16.42 2.40 -1.61
CA ARG A 34 15.75 3.55 -2.21
C ARG A 34 14.23 3.36 -2.26
N ALA A 35 13.74 2.16 -2.58
CA ALA A 35 12.32 1.86 -2.57
C ALA A 35 11.71 2.05 -1.16
N GLU A 36 12.41 1.62 -0.10
CA GLU A 36 11.95 1.86 1.27
C GLU A 36 12.01 3.35 1.69
N GLU A 37 13.01 4.12 1.22
CA GLU A 37 13.02 5.58 1.41
C GLU A 37 11.81 6.25 0.75
N VAL A 38 11.49 5.86 -0.49
CA VAL A 38 10.33 6.38 -1.21
C VAL A 38 9.05 6.04 -0.44
N ARG A 39 8.87 4.80 0.02
CA ARG A 39 7.72 4.41 0.86
C ARG A 39 7.60 5.23 2.13
N LEU A 40 8.70 5.45 2.84
CA LEU A 40 8.70 6.28 4.05
C LEU A 40 8.23 7.71 3.74
N LEU A 41 8.69 8.30 2.64
CA LEU A 41 8.28 9.64 2.24
C LEU A 41 6.80 9.71 1.85
N LEU A 42 6.26 8.66 1.22
CA LEU A 42 4.83 8.55 0.93
C LEU A 42 3.99 8.43 2.21
N ASP A 43 4.39 7.59 3.16
CA ASP A 43 3.70 7.46 4.46
C ASP A 43 3.67 8.80 5.23
N LEU A 44 4.71 9.62 5.07
CA LEU A 44 4.80 10.95 5.67
C LEU A 44 4.04 12.04 4.91
N GLY A 45 3.38 11.70 3.80
CA GLY A 45 2.68 12.67 2.96
C GLY A 45 3.61 13.65 2.23
N LEU A 46 4.82 13.21 1.88
CA LEU A 46 5.85 14.02 1.21
C LEU A 46 6.10 13.54 -0.24
N PRO A 47 5.11 13.63 -1.14
CA PRO A 47 5.21 13.03 -2.47
C PRO A 47 6.29 13.67 -3.35
N GLU A 48 6.53 14.97 -3.25
CA GLU A 48 7.58 15.63 -4.05
C GLU A 48 8.99 15.15 -3.67
N SER A 49 9.23 14.95 -2.37
CA SER A 49 10.47 14.35 -1.89
C SER A 49 10.59 12.90 -2.37
N ALA A 50 9.50 12.14 -2.37
CA ALA A 50 9.45 10.77 -2.88
C ALA A 50 9.83 10.71 -4.37
N LEU A 51 9.27 11.62 -5.19
CA LEU A 51 9.59 11.74 -6.62
C LEU A 51 11.06 12.04 -6.89
N LEU A 52 11.67 12.93 -6.09
CA LEU A 52 13.10 13.23 -6.20
C LEU A 52 13.96 12.01 -5.92
N ARG A 53 13.56 11.15 -4.97
CA ARG A 53 14.27 9.93 -4.60
C ARG A 53 14.07 8.81 -5.60
N ALA A 54 12.88 8.66 -6.17
CA ALA A 54 12.57 7.59 -7.11
C ALA A 54 13.47 7.61 -8.37
N LYS A 55 13.86 8.81 -8.82
CA LYS A 55 14.70 9.02 -10.01
C LYS A 55 16.16 8.57 -9.85
N GLN A 56 16.61 8.26 -8.62
CA GLN A 56 18.02 8.07 -8.29
C GLN A 56 18.48 6.60 -8.27
N ALA A 57 17.61 5.64 -8.60
CA ALA A 57 17.96 4.23 -8.58
C ALA A 57 17.18 3.40 -9.62
N VAL A 58 17.72 2.22 -9.93
CA VAL A 58 17.07 1.24 -10.80
C VAL A 58 16.56 0.11 -9.92
N ASP A 59 15.26 0.12 -9.65
CA ASP A 59 14.55 -0.95 -8.94
C ASP A 59 13.16 -1.12 -9.59
N PRO A 60 12.69 -2.35 -9.87
CA PRO A 60 11.40 -2.58 -10.54
C PRO A 60 10.18 -1.98 -9.81
N GLN A 61 10.27 -1.78 -8.49
CA GLN A 61 9.18 -1.22 -7.69
C GLN A 61 9.14 0.31 -7.74
N LEU A 62 10.26 0.97 -8.06
CA LEU A 62 10.35 2.43 -8.04
C LEU A 62 9.40 3.13 -9.02
N PRO A 63 9.24 2.68 -10.29
CA PRO A 63 8.26 3.28 -11.20
C PRO A 63 6.82 3.20 -10.68
N LEU A 64 6.47 2.12 -9.98
CA LEU A 64 5.13 1.96 -9.40
C LEU A 64 4.93 2.90 -8.21
N LEU A 65 5.94 3.04 -7.34
CA LEU A 65 5.93 3.99 -6.24
C LEU A 65 5.96 5.45 -6.73
N GLU A 66 6.65 5.73 -7.83
CA GLU A 66 6.66 7.05 -8.50
C GLU A 66 5.27 7.41 -9.02
N ALA A 67 4.54 6.45 -9.60
CA ALA A 67 3.16 6.67 -10.01
C ALA A 67 2.25 7.01 -8.81
N VAL A 68 2.37 6.30 -7.69
CA VAL A 68 1.64 6.63 -6.45
C VAL A 68 2.01 8.03 -5.95
N ALA A 69 3.30 8.38 -5.95
CA ALA A 69 3.75 9.72 -5.57
C ALA A 69 3.16 10.80 -6.47
N HIS A 70 3.03 10.55 -7.78
CA HIS A 70 2.35 11.46 -8.70
C HIS A 70 0.86 11.60 -8.39
N ALA A 71 0.17 10.51 -8.04
CA ALA A 71 -1.24 10.57 -7.64
C ALA A 71 -1.43 11.41 -6.37
N MET A 72 -0.63 11.16 -5.32
CA MET A 72 -0.64 11.93 -4.08
C MET A 72 -0.29 13.41 -4.28
N ALA A 73 0.50 13.74 -5.31
CA ALA A 73 0.83 15.12 -5.70
C ALA A 73 -0.21 15.76 -6.64
N ASP A 74 -1.43 15.21 -6.71
CA ASP A 74 -2.54 15.66 -7.57
C ASP A 74 -2.17 15.69 -9.06
N ARG A 75 -1.43 14.68 -9.52
CA ARG A 75 -1.01 14.51 -10.92
C ARG A 75 -1.43 13.13 -11.47
N PRO A 76 -2.72 12.77 -11.42
CA PRO A 76 -3.19 11.43 -11.82
C PRO A 76 -2.84 11.08 -13.27
N GLY A 77 -2.88 12.04 -14.20
CA GLY A 77 -2.49 11.80 -15.60
C GLY A 77 -1.03 11.35 -15.77
N ARG A 78 -0.10 11.86 -14.95
CA ARG A 78 1.29 11.40 -14.94
C ARG A 78 1.44 10.02 -14.33
N ALA A 79 0.69 9.75 -13.26
CA ALA A 79 0.65 8.43 -12.63
C ALA A 79 0.18 7.36 -13.63
N THR A 80 -0.93 7.61 -14.34
CA THR A 80 -1.47 6.69 -15.36
C THR A 80 -0.47 6.45 -16.49
N ALA A 81 0.13 7.52 -17.05
CA ALA A 81 1.12 7.37 -18.12
C ALA A 81 2.33 6.51 -17.71
N LEU A 82 2.82 6.65 -16.47
CA LEU A 82 3.88 5.81 -15.93
C LEU A 82 3.45 4.34 -15.82
N LEU A 83 2.24 4.09 -15.32
CA LEU A 83 1.71 2.73 -15.18
C LEU A 83 1.42 2.08 -16.52
N ASP A 84 1.07 2.83 -17.55
CA ASP A 84 0.91 2.30 -18.91
C ASP A 84 2.25 1.87 -19.51
N VAL A 85 3.31 2.67 -19.32
CA VAL A 85 4.67 2.27 -19.69
C VAL A 85 5.13 1.04 -18.90
N ALA A 86 4.83 0.97 -17.61
CA ALA A 86 5.14 -0.19 -16.78
C ALA A 86 4.37 -1.44 -17.24
N ALA A 87 3.10 -1.31 -17.60
CA ALA A 87 2.27 -2.38 -18.14
C ALA A 87 2.86 -2.93 -19.45
N GLN A 88 3.29 -2.05 -20.37
CA GLN A 88 3.91 -2.46 -21.64
C GLN A 88 5.24 -3.22 -21.46
N ARG A 89 5.94 -2.95 -20.36
CA ARG A 89 7.22 -3.60 -20.01
C ARG A 89 7.04 -4.85 -19.14
N ALA A 90 5.84 -5.11 -18.63
CA ALA A 90 5.57 -6.27 -17.82
C ALA A 90 5.65 -7.53 -18.70
N ASP A 91 6.57 -8.42 -18.38
CA ASP A 91 6.85 -9.65 -19.13
C ASP A 91 6.36 -10.93 -18.42
N SER A 92 5.86 -10.78 -17.20
CA SER A 92 5.44 -11.87 -16.32
C SER A 92 4.10 -11.59 -15.67
N GLY A 93 3.37 -12.64 -15.29
CA GLY A 93 2.09 -12.50 -14.61
C GLY A 93 2.18 -11.77 -13.26
N GLU A 94 3.31 -11.89 -12.56
CA GLU A 94 3.60 -11.14 -11.33
C GLU A 94 3.77 -9.64 -11.63
N ALA A 95 4.55 -9.28 -12.66
CA ALA A 95 4.72 -7.88 -13.05
C ALA A 95 3.38 -7.22 -13.45
N HIS A 96 2.53 -7.93 -14.19
CA HIS A 96 1.18 -7.46 -14.53
C HIS A 96 0.32 -7.25 -13.28
N ALA A 97 0.32 -8.20 -12.35
CA ALA A 97 -0.39 -8.09 -11.08
C ALA A 97 0.09 -6.90 -10.24
N MET A 98 1.41 -6.64 -10.21
CA MET A 98 1.99 -5.50 -9.52
C MET A 98 1.55 -4.15 -10.12
N VAL A 99 1.52 -4.05 -11.46
CA VAL A 99 1.03 -2.84 -12.13
C VAL A 99 -0.45 -2.61 -11.84
N ALA A 100 -1.27 -3.66 -11.89
CA ALA A 100 -2.69 -3.56 -11.55
C ALA A 100 -2.90 -3.15 -10.08
N ALA A 101 -2.14 -3.71 -9.14
CA ALA A 101 -2.17 -3.29 -7.73
C ALA A 101 -1.76 -1.81 -7.54
N ALA A 102 -0.77 -1.34 -8.30
CA ALA A 102 -0.38 0.07 -8.29
C ALA A 102 -1.47 0.98 -8.90
N ARG A 103 -2.19 0.53 -9.93
CA ARG A 103 -3.35 1.24 -10.48
C ARG A 103 -4.48 1.37 -9.45
N VAL A 104 -4.74 0.33 -8.66
CA VAL A 104 -5.70 0.41 -7.53
C VAL A 104 -5.25 1.49 -6.54
N ALA A 105 -3.98 1.50 -6.13
CA ALA A 105 -3.46 2.51 -5.20
C ALA A 105 -3.62 3.93 -5.76
N VAL A 106 -3.22 4.17 -7.02
CA VAL A 106 -3.38 5.46 -7.70
C VAL A 106 -4.84 5.91 -7.77
N ALA A 107 -5.75 5.00 -8.09
CA ALA A 107 -7.18 5.30 -8.16
C ALA A 107 -7.76 5.65 -6.78
N VAL A 108 -7.34 4.95 -5.71
CA VAL A 108 -7.72 5.26 -4.32
C VAL A 108 -7.22 6.65 -3.91
N GLU A 109 -5.96 6.98 -4.19
CA GLU A 109 -5.39 8.31 -3.90
C GLU A 109 -6.11 9.43 -4.66
N ALA A 110 -6.53 9.17 -5.90
CA ALA A 110 -7.32 10.10 -6.70
C ALA A 110 -8.80 10.17 -6.30
N GLY A 111 -9.26 9.32 -5.37
CA GLY A 111 -10.66 9.20 -4.97
C GLY A 111 -11.57 8.52 -6.01
N ASP A 112 -11.01 7.93 -7.07
CA ASP A 112 -11.74 7.19 -8.09
C ASP A 112 -11.95 5.73 -7.65
N PHE A 113 -12.90 5.53 -6.74
CA PHE A 113 -13.22 4.22 -6.20
C PHE A 113 -13.85 3.26 -7.22
N GLY A 114 -14.39 3.79 -8.33
CA GLY A 114 -14.90 2.99 -9.44
C GLY A 114 -13.76 2.31 -10.19
N ALA A 115 -12.79 3.12 -10.66
CA ALA A 115 -11.61 2.60 -11.32
C ALA A 115 -10.79 1.66 -10.41
N ALA A 116 -10.69 1.98 -9.11
CA ALA A 116 -10.03 1.10 -8.14
C ALA A 116 -10.63 -0.31 -8.10
N ALA A 117 -11.97 -0.42 -8.13
CA ALA A 117 -12.66 -1.71 -8.16
C ALA A 117 -12.46 -2.45 -9.50
N GLU A 118 -12.44 -1.75 -10.62
CA GLU A 118 -12.16 -2.35 -11.93
C GLU A 118 -10.74 -2.94 -11.98
N TYR A 119 -9.73 -2.15 -11.58
CA TYR A 119 -8.34 -2.60 -11.55
C TYR A 119 -8.09 -3.75 -10.57
N ALA A 120 -8.90 -3.87 -9.51
CA ALA A 120 -8.82 -4.97 -8.55
C ALA A 120 -8.97 -6.35 -9.21
N THR A 121 -9.85 -6.45 -10.21
CA THR A 121 -10.09 -7.71 -10.93
C THR A 121 -8.85 -8.20 -11.69
N ALA A 122 -8.06 -7.26 -12.21
CA ALA A 122 -6.83 -7.53 -12.95
C ALA A 122 -5.62 -7.76 -12.04
N ALA A 123 -5.70 -7.42 -10.75
CA ALA A 123 -4.58 -7.49 -9.83
C ALA A 123 -4.21 -8.91 -9.39
N GLU A 124 -5.06 -9.91 -9.68
CA GLU A 124 -4.83 -11.35 -9.42
C GLU A 124 -4.05 -11.59 -8.10
N PRO A 125 -4.66 -11.34 -6.92
CA PRO A 125 -3.93 -11.23 -5.65
C PRO A 125 -3.01 -12.41 -5.32
N GLN A 126 -3.30 -13.60 -5.83
CA GLN A 126 -2.51 -14.83 -5.68
C GLN A 126 -1.13 -14.78 -6.34
N ARG A 127 -0.91 -13.89 -7.31
CA ARG A 127 0.38 -13.68 -7.97
C ARG A 127 1.27 -12.68 -7.24
N LEU A 128 0.74 -12.00 -6.22
CA LEU A 128 1.47 -10.99 -5.46
C LEU A 128 2.17 -11.61 -4.27
N THR A 129 3.32 -11.04 -3.90
CA THR A 129 3.94 -11.33 -2.61
C THR A 129 2.97 -11.02 -1.46
N PRO A 130 3.06 -11.71 -0.30
CA PRO A 130 2.20 -11.43 0.85
C PRO A 130 2.20 -9.96 1.26
N ALA A 131 3.33 -9.26 1.08
CA ALA A 131 3.45 -7.84 1.37
C ALA A 131 2.56 -6.98 0.46
N THR A 132 2.73 -7.10 -0.86
CA THR A 132 1.97 -6.35 -1.85
C THR A 132 0.49 -6.71 -1.82
N ARG A 133 0.19 -7.99 -1.58
CA ARG A 133 -1.17 -8.50 -1.43
C ARG A 133 -1.90 -7.86 -0.24
N THR A 134 -1.26 -7.75 0.92
CA THR A 134 -1.84 -7.06 2.07
C THR A 134 -2.09 -5.58 1.78
N THR A 135 -1.16 -4.86 1.14
CA THR A 135 -1.39 -3.46 0.74
C THR A 135 -2.58 -3.33 -0.23
N LEU A 136 -2.67 -4.21 -1.23
CA LEU A 136 -3.81 -4.24 -2.15
C LEU A 136 -5.12 -4.45 -1.39
N LEU A 137 -5.18 -5.43 -0.49
CA LEU A 137 -6.39 -5.72 0.29
C LEU A 137 -6.81 -4.55 1.18
N VAL A 138 -5.87 -3.81 1.76
CA VAL A 138 -6.19 -2.57 2.53
C VAL A 138 -6.75 -1.48 1.61
N ASN A 139 -6.22 -1.32 0.40
CA ASN A 139 -6.77 -0.38 -0.59
C ASN A 139 -8.18 -0.78 -1.05
N LEU A 140 -8.44 -2.08 -1.22
CA LEU A 140 -9.77 -2.60 -1.54
C LEU A 140 -10.75 -2.43 -0.37
N ALA A 141 -10.30 -2.67 0.86
CA ALA A 141 -11.09 -2.39 2.06
C ALA A 141 -11.46 -0.91 2.14
N THR A 142 -10.50 -0.02 1.84
CA THR A 142 -10.73 1.43 1.78
C THR A 142 -11.79 1.77 0.72
N THR A 143 -11.62 1.24 -0.49
CA THR A 143 -12.54 1.44 -1.62
C THR A 143 -13.96 0.98 -1.28
N ALA A 144 -14.10 -0.23 -0.72
CA ALA A 144 -15.37 -0.80 -0.30
C ALA A 144 -16.02 0.03 0.83
N ALA A 145 -15.24 0.43 1.85
CA ALA A 145 -15.72 1.25 2.95
C ALA A 145 -16.22 2.62 2.47
N ARG A 146 -15.52 3.25 1.51
CA ARG A 146 -15.89 4.55 0.94
C ARG A 146 -17.13 4.48 0.03
N THR A 147 -17.38 3.33 -0.58
CA THR A 147 -18.55 3.07 -1.43
C THR A 147 -19.73 2.45 -0.67
N GLY A 148 -19.67 2.37 0.67
CA GLY A 148 -20.77 1.85 1.50
C GLY A 148 -20.87 0.33 1.56
N ARG A 149 -19.93 -0.41 0.94
CA ARG A 149 -19.86 -1.88 0.94
C ARG A 149 -19.10 -2.37 2.17
N THR A 150 -19.64 -2.09 3.36
CA THR A 150 -18.93 -2.29 4.64
C THR A 150 -18.59 -3.74 4.96
N ASP A 151 -19.44 -4.69 4.56
CA ASP A 151 -19.20 -6.13 4.77
C ASP A 151 -18.06 -6.64 3.88
N GLU A 152 -18.00 -6.15 2.63
CA GLU A 152 -16.90 -6.45 1.72
C GLU A 152 -15.59 -5.85 2.24
N ALA A 153 -15.64 -4.62 2.78
CA ALA A 153 -14.50 -3.99 3.42
C ALA A 153 -13.97 -4.83 4.61
N ALA A 154 -14.87 -5.37 5.43
CA ALA A 154 -14.50 -6.26 6.53
C ALA A 154 -13.83 -7.53 6.01
N GLY A 155 -14.38 -8.16 4.97
CA GLY A 155 -13.82 -9.35 4.35
C GLY A 155 -12.40 -9.13 3.81
N TYR A 156 -12.13 -7.98 3.19
CA TYR A 156 -10.78 -7.64 2.73
C TYR A 156 -9.79 -7.48 3.90
N LEU A 157 -10.20 -6.88 5.03
CA LEU A 157 -9.34 -6.75 6.21
C LEU A 157 -9.05 -8.11 6.86
N GLU A 158 -10.04 -8.99 6.96
CA GLU A 158 -9.85 -10.37 7.44
C GLU A 158 -8.87 -11.14 6.54
N GLN A 159 -9.02 -11.03 5.22
CA GLN A 159 -8.09 -11.65 4.28
C GLN A 159 -6.68 -11.07 4.37
N ALA A 160 -6.56 -9.76 4.58
CA ALA A 160 -5.29 -9.07 4.75
C ALA A 160 -4.58 -9.54 6.04
N GLU A 161 -5.35 -9.76 7.11
CA GLU A 161 -4.84 -10.29 8.37
C GLU A 161 -4.31 -11.71 8.18
N ALA A 162 -5.09 -12.59 7.55
CA ALA A 162 -4.68 -13.96 7.27
C ALA A 162 -3.44 -14.04 6.38
N THR A 163 -3.26 -13.06 5.49
CA THR A 163 -2.12 -13.01 4.55
C THR A 163 -0.82 -12.58 5.23
N ALA A 164 -0.84 -11.49 6.00
CA ALA A 164 0.34 -10.99 6.71
C ALA A 164 -0.09 -10.19 7.96
N PRO A 165 -0.34 -10.86 9.10
CA PRO A 165 -0.95 -10.24 10.27
C PRO A 165 -0.17 -9.02 10.75
N LEU A 166 1.15 -9.16 10.95
CA LEU A 166 2.00 -8.07 11.42
C LEU A 166 2.04 -6.86 10.46
N ARG A 167 1.77 -7.06 9.16
CA ARG A 167 1.71 -5.93 8.21
C ARG A 167 0.40 -5.19 8.35
N LEU A 168 -0.72 -5.90 8.45
CA LEU A 168 -2.03 -5.28 8.66
C LEU A 168 -2.07 -4.49 9.98
N LEU A 169 -1.64 -5.11 11.08
CA LEU A 169 -1.77 -4.52 12.42
C LEU A 169 -0.93 -3.25 12.60
N LEU A 170 0.11 -3.09 11.78
CA LEU A 170 1.01 -1.94 11.76
C LEU A 170 0.72 -0.96 10.61
N ASP A 171 -0.27 -1.23 9.77
CA ASP A 171 -0.65 -0.33 8.69
C ASP A 171 -1.55 0.79 9.24
N PRO A 172 -1.16 2.08 9.14
CA PRO A 172 -1.92 3.18 9.73
C PRO A 172 -3.36 3.25 9.19
N PHE A 173 -3.56 3.07 7.89
CA PHE A 173 -4.88 3.15 7.27
C PHE A 173 -5.75 1.95 7.64
N ALA A 174 -5.17 0.74 7.71
CA ALA A 174 -5.90 -0.42 8.18
C ALA A 174 -6.39 -0.25 9.62
N ARG A 175 -5.58 0.36 10.49
CA ARG A 175 -5.97 0.64 11.89
C ARG A 175 -7.12 1.63 11.96
N GLU A 176 -7.11 2.68 11.13
CA GLU A 176 -8.23 3.62 11.03
C GLU A 176 -9.52 2.93 10.59
N LEU A 177 -9.44 2.06 9.57
CA LEU A 177 -10.60 1.28 9.11
C LEU A 177 -11.10 0.32 10.19
N LEU A 178 -10.21 -0.38 10.88
CA LEU A 178 -10.56 -1.29 11.98
C LEU A 178 -11.27 -0.57 13.13
N ALA A 179 -10.88 0.67 13.42
CA ALA A 179 -11.54 1.49 14.44
C ALA A 179 -12.91 2.02 13.97
N ALA A 180 -13.05 2.39 12.70
CA ALA A 180 -14.25 3.05 12.18
C ALA A 180 -15.35 2.08 11.73
N LEU A 181 -15.00 1.00 11.03
CA LEU A 181 -15.96 0.09 10.39
C LEU A 181 -16.96 -0.57 11.34
N PRO A 182 -16.59 -1.00 12.57
CA PRO A 182 -17.54 -1.64 13.50
C PRO A 182 -18.77 -0.78 13.83
N THR A 183 -18.69 0.55 13.68
CA THR A 183 -19.82 1.47 13.92
C THR A 183 -20.81 1.55 12.76
N ARG A 184 -20.44 1.00 11.60
CA ARG A 184 -21.19 1.11 10.34
C ARG A 184 -21.77 -0.22 9.86
N ILE A 185 -21.36 -1.32 10.47
CA ILE A 185 -21.81 -2.68 10.13
C ILE A 185 -22.95 -3.07 11.06
N THR A 186 -24.02 -3.61 10.48
CA THR A 186 -25.20 -4.06 11.24
C THR A 186 -25.10 -5.51 11.70
N ASP A 187 -24.29 -6.33 11.03
CA ASP A 187 -24.09 -7.73 11.39
C ASP A 187 -23.19 -7.86 12.63
N PRO A 188 -23.71 -8.35 13.78
CA PRO A 188 -22.95 -8.47 15.01
C PRO A 188 -21.80 -9.48 14.93
N GLU A 189 -21.87 -10.50 14.07
CA GLU A 189 -20.79 -11.48 13.91
C GLU A 189 -19.59 -10.85 13.20
N VAL A 190 -19.84 -10.11 12.12
CA VAL A 190 -18.81 -9.36 11.39
C VAL A 190 -18.16 -8.32 12.31
N VAL A 191 -18.98 -7.59 13.09
CA VAL A 191 -18.48 -6.64 14.10
C VAL A 191 -17.60 -7.33 15.13
N GLY A 192 -18.00 -8.51 15.62
CA GLY A 192 -17.22 -9.31 16.56
C GLY A 192 -15.84 -9.72 16.02
N ARG A 193 -15.78 -10.18 14.76
CA ARG A 193 -14.53 -10.54 14.09
C ARG A 193 -13.61 -9.34 13.91
N LEU A 194 -14.14 -8.21 13.42
CA LEU A 194 -13.34 -6.99 13.26
C LEU A 194 -12.80 -6.47 14.59
N ARG A 195 -13.59 -6.50 15.67
CA ARG A 195 -13.12 -6.14 17.00
C ARG A 195 -11.99 -7.06 17.48
N ALA A 196 -12.06 -8.35 17.20
CA ALA A 196 -10.97 -9.28 17.54
C ALA A 196 -9.67 -8.92 16.80
N VAL A 197 -9.75 -8.53 15.52
CA VAL A 197 -8.59 -8.03 14.75
C VAL A 197 -8.09 -6.70 15.32
N ALA A 198 -8.99 -5.76 15.62
CA ALA A 198 -8.68 -4.46 16.20
C ALA A 198 -7.96 -4.60 17.55
N GLN A 199 -8.42 -5.52 18.41
CA GLN A 199 -7.77 -5.83 19.70
C GLN A 199 -6.35 -6.37 19.52
N ARG A 200 -6.10 -7.22 18.52
CA ARG A 200 -4.73 -7.66 18.18
C ARG A 200 -3.85 -6.51 17.70
N ALA A 201 -4.45 -5.47 17.13
CA ALA A 201 -3.78 -4.22 16.78
C ALA A 201 -3.64 -3.26 17.99
N GLY A 202 -4.11 -3.62 19.18
CA GLY A 202 -4.09 -2.75 20.34
C GLY A 202 -5.07 -1.57 20.25
N LEU A 203 -6.16 -1.74 19.49
CA LEU A 203 -7.26 -0.79 19.42
C LEU A 203 -8.39 -1.23 20.38
N PRO A 204 -9.16 -0.26 20.93
CA PRO A 204 -10.29 -0.55 21.82
C PRO A 204 -11.46 -1.24 21.12
#